data_AF-A0A1Q3EJC3-F1
#
_entry.id   AF-A0A1Q3EJC3-F1
#
_cell.length_a   1.000
_cell.length_b   1.000
_cell.length_c   1.000
_cell.angle_alpha   90.00
_cell.angle_beta   90.00
_cell.angle_gamma   90.00
#
_symmetry.space_group_name_H-M   'P 1'
#
loop_
_entity.id
_entity.type
_entity.pdbx_description
1 polymer ?
#
loop_
_entity_poly.entity_id
_entity_poly.type
_entity_poly.pdbx_seq_one_letter_code
_entity_poly.pdbx_strand_id
1 'polypeptide(L)' 'MANVSPSHPELRSLHSHLLSIHDSISHFQPPVKRPPILDSSLEVIQNPAEDTHWLQHDNIPGLKKLKESIKVDLDALDK' A
#
# COMPACT_ATOMS: atom_id res chain seq x y z
N MET A 1 29.20 20.37 -23.53
CA MET A 1 27.85 19.98 -23.98
C MET A 1 27.47 18.77 -23.14
N ALA A 2 26.52 18.90 -22.23
CA ALA A 2 26.16 17.82 -21.30
C ALA A 2 25.52 16.67 -22.08
N ASN A 3 26.06 15.46 -21.89
CA ASN A 3 25.60 14.25 -22.54
C ASN A 3 24.27 13.84 -21.90
N VAL A 4 23.14 14.20 -22.52
CA VAL A 4 21.83 13.74 -22.09
C VAL A 4 21.69 12.31 -22.61
N SER A 5 22.17 11.35 -21.82
CA SER A 5 22.01 9.93 -22.12
C SER A 5 20.51 9.62 -22.27
N PRO A 6 20.06 8.99 -23.36
CA PRO A 6 18.68 8.57 -23.50
C PRO A 6 18.38 7.57 -22.39
N SER A 7 17.52 7.94 -21.46
CA SER A 7 17.12 7.11 -20.32
C SER A 7 16.67 5.73 -20.81
N HIS A 8 17.36 4.69 -20.34
CA HIS A 8 17.21 3.32 -20.81
C HIS A 8 15.72 2.92 -20.77
N PRO A 9 15.12 2.41 -21.85
CA PRO A 9 13.67 2.14 -21.91
C PRO A 9 13.21 1.18 -20.82
N GLU A 10 14.05 0.20 -20.46
CA GLU A 10 13.77 -0.74 -19.38
C GLU A 10 13.76 -0.07 -18.01
N LEU A 11 14.63 0.92 -17.76
CA LEU A 11 14.64 1.68 -16.51
C LEU A 11 13.37 2.52 -16.36
N ARG A 12 12.89 3.12 -17.45
CA ARG A 12 11.61 3.87 -17.46
C ARG A 12 10.42 2.96 -17.22
N SER A 13 10.43 1.78 -17.83
CA SER A 13 9.40 0.76 -17.62
C SER A 13 9.38 0.29 -16.16
N LEU A 14 10.56 0.01 -15.58
CA LEU A 14 10.71 -0.38 -14.18
C LEU A 14 10.24 0.73 -13.24
N HIS A 15 10.66 1.97 -13.46
CA HIS A 15 10.23 3.12 -12.67
C HIS A 15 8.70 3.30 -12.68
N SER A 16 8.09 3.22 -13.85
CA SER A 16 6.62 3.30 -13.99
C SER A 16 5.90 2.17 -13.25
N HIS A 17 6.49 0.96 -13.29
CA HIS A 17 5.95 -0.20 -12.58
C HIS A 17 6.05 -0.03 -11.06
N LEU A 18 7.18 0.42 -10.54
CA LEU A 18 7.39 0.67 -9.12
C LEU A 18 6.46 1.78 -8.59
N LEU A 19 6.25 2.85 -9.35
CA LEU A 19 5.27 3.88 -9.01
C LEU A 19 3.84 3.30 -8.94
N SER A 20 3.46 2.46 -9.90
CA SER A 20 2.15 1.82 -9.91
C SER A 20 1.94 0.91 -8.69
N ILE A 21 2.96 0.16 -8.27
CA ILE A 21 2.89 -0.67 -7.07
C ILE A 21 2.80 0.21 -5.82
N HIS A 22 3.64 1.25 -5.71
CA HIS A 22 3.61 2.19 -4.58
C HIS A 22 2.24 2.85 -4.41
N ASP A 23 1.61 3.23 -5.53
CA ASP A 23 0.27 3.79 -5.55
C ASP A 23 -0.79 2.77 -5.11
N SER A 24 -0.73 1.56 -5.68
CA SER A 24 -1.64 0.46 -5.32
C SER A 24 -1.57 0.09 -3.84
N ILE A 25 -0.36 0.10 -3.27
CA ILE A 25 -0.13 -0.11 -1.84
C ILE A 25 -0.80 1.02 -1.05
N SER A 26 -0.51 2.28 -1.38
CA SER A 26 -1.03 3.44 -0.64
C SER A 26 -2.57 3.53 -0.65
N HIS A 27 -3.22 2.99 -1.69
CA HIS A 27 -4.68 2.92 -1.81
C HIS A 27 -5.27 1.56 -1.39
N PHE A 28 -4.45 0.61 -0.93
CA PHE A 28 -4.93 -0.71 -0.53
C PHE A 28 -5.81 -0.58 0.72
N GLN A 29 -7.08 -0.95 0.55
CA GLN A 29 -8.03 -1.10 1.65
C GLN A 29 -8.44 -2.57 1.73
N PRO A 30 -8.15 -3.27 2.84
CA PRO A 30 -8.64 -4.62 3.00
C PRO A 30 -10.17 -4.63 2.96
N PRO A 31 -10.79 -5.67 2.39
CA PRO A 31 -12.23 -5.79 2.37
C PRO A 31 -12.76 -5.71 3.80
N VAL A 32 -13.76 -4.86 4.01
CA VAL A 32 -14.50 -4.75 5.28
C VAL A 32 -14.97 -6.13 5.68
N LYS A 33 -14.51 -6.62 6.84
CA LYS A 33 -15.09 -7.82 7.44
C LYS A 33 -16.56 -7.50 7.69
N ARG A 34 -17.46 -8.15 6.96
CA ARG A 34 -18.87 -8.17 7.40
C ARG A 34 -18.86 -8.82 8.79
N PRO A 35 -19.38 -8.15 9.82
CA PRO A 35 -19.58 -8.82 11.09
C PRO A 35 -20.45 -10.06 10.83
N PRO A 36 -20.21 -11.17 11.54
CA PRO A 36 -21.11 -12.30 11.47
C PRO A 36 -22.53 -11.81 11.79
N ILE A 37 -23.50 -12.24 11.00
CA ILE A 37 -24.91 -11.95 11.28
C ILE A 37 -25.23 -12.66 12.60
N LEU A 38 -25.42 -11.88 13.66
CA LEU A 38 -25.86 -12.36 14.97
C LEU A 38 -27.37 -12.13 15.05
N ASP A 39 -28.18 -13.18 15.06
CA ASP A 39 -29.65 -13.10 15.23
C ASP A 39 -30.05 -12.83 16.70
N SER A 40 -29.25 -12.07 17.45
CA SER A 40 -29.40 -11.92 18.90
C SER A 40 -29.41 -10.45 19.31
N SER A 41 -30.50 -10.01 19.95
CA SER A 41 -30.68 -8.69 20.61
C SER A 41 -29.67 -8.45 21.74
N LEU A 42 -28.42 -8.18 21.41
CA LEU A 42 -27.42 -7.75 22.37
C LEU A 42 -26.92 -6.36 21.98
N GLU A 43 -27.26 -5.37 22.79
CA GLU A 43 -26.66 -4.03 22.79
C GLU A 43 -25.18 -4.17 23.15
N VAL A 44 -24.37 -4.59 22.19
CA VAL A 44 -22.92 -4.40 22.27
C VAL A 44 -22.67 -3.05 21.64
N ILE A 45 -22.34 -2.08 22.49
CA ILE A 45 -21.71 -0.83 22.11
C ILE A 45 -20.36 -1.22 21.47
N GLN A 46 -20.40 -1.59 20.18
CA GLN A 46 -19.23 -1.81 19.37
C GLN A 46 -18.73 -0.43 18.97
N ASN A 47 -17.67 0.05 19.64
CA ASN A 47 -16.88 1.14 19.10
C ASN A 47 -16.33 0.69 17.75
N PRO A 48 -16.83 1.20 16.61
CA PRO A 48 -16.39 0.75 15.28
C PRO A 48 -14.90 1.03 15.06
N ALA A 49 -14.34 1.97 15.85
CA ALA A 49 -12.95 2.37 15.79
C ALA A 49 -11.98 1.23 16.12
N GLU A 50 -12.29 0.35 17.08
CA GLU A 50 -11.32 -0.66 17.55
C GLU A 50 -11.10 -1.81 16.55
N ASP A 51 -12.18 -2.28 15.92
CA ASP A 51 -12.10 -3.32 14.87
C ASP A 51 -11.45 -2.83 13.57
N THR A 52 -11.36 -1.50 13.40
CA THR A 52 -10.76 -0.89 12.21
C THR A 52 -9.24 -0.77 12.31
N HIS A 53 -8.63 -0.97 13.49
CA HIS A 53 -7.17 -0.86 13.64
C HIS A 53 -6.41 -1.88 12.80
N TRP A 54 -6.88 -3.13 12.68
CA TRP A 54 -6.27 -4.14 11.81
C TRP A 54 -6.38 -3.82 10.32
N LEU A 55 -7.36 -2.97 9.96
CA LEU A 55 -7.58 -2.50 8.59
C LEU A 55 -6.70 -1.29 8.25
N GLN A 56 -6.01 -0.71 9.23
CA GLN A 56 -5.03 0.33 8.97
C GLN A 56 -3.86 -0.24 8.19
N HIS A 57 -3.48 0.48 7.13
CA HIS A 57 -2.43 0.10 6.19
C HIS A 57 -1.10 -0.30 6.86
N ASP A 58 -0.77 0.33 7.98
CA ASP A 58 0.45 0.08 8.75
C ASP A 58 0.44 -1.27 9.51
N ASN A 59 -0.73 -1.88 9.68
CA ASN A 59 -0.91 -3.12 10.42
C ASN A 59 -1.01 -4.36 9.52
N ILE A 60 -0.92 -4.19 8.19
CA ILE A 60 -0.92 -5.31 7.24
C ILE A 60 0.49 -5.89 7.14
N PRO A 61 0.71 -7.14 7.56
CA PRO A 61 2.05 -7.74 7.55
C PRO A 61 2.66 -7.75 6.15
N GLY A 62 3.90 -7.31 6.04
CA GLY A 62 4.65 -7.27 4.77
C GLY A 62 4.37 -6.04 3.89
N LEU A 63 3.21 -5.40 4.01
CA LEU A 63 2.84 -4.26 3.17
C LEU A 63 3.69 -3.01 3.46
N LYS A 64 3.93 -2.72 4.74
CA LYS A 64 4.84 -1.65 5.17
C LYS A 64 6.26 -1.86 4.64
N LYS A 65 6.80 -3.07 4.83
CA LYS A 65 8.15 -3.43 4.37
C LYS A 65 8.27 -3.30 2.84
N LEU A 66 7.26 -3.75 2.11
CA LEU A 66 7.22 -3.62 0.65
C LEU A 66 7.22 -2.15 0.21
N LYS A 67 6.41 -1.30 0.86
CA LYS A 67 6.38 0.15 0.59
C LYS A 67 7.75 0.80 0.81
N GLU A 68 8.41 0.47 1.92
CA GLU A 68 9.74 0.98 2.25
C GLU A 68 10.80 0.54 1.23
N SER A 69 10.80 -0.74 0.82
CA SER A 69 11.71 -1.25 -0.21
C SER A 69 11.50 -0.57 -1.56
N ILE A 70 10.25 -0.42 -2.02
CA ILE A 70 9.95 0.25 -3.29
C ILE A 70 10.39 1.71 -3.27
N LYS A 71 10.24 2.39 -2.13
CA LYS A 71 10.70 3.78 -1.99
C LYS A 71 12.22 3.90 -2.18
N VAL A 72 13.00 2.99 -1.58
CA VAL A 72 14.45 2.96 -1.76
C VAL A 72 14.83 2.70 -3.22
N ASP A 73 14.13 1.79 -3.90
CA ASP A 73 14.38 1.48 -5.30
C ASP A 73 14.03 2.66 -6.22
N LEU A 74 12.94 3.38 -5.95
CA LEU A 74 12.57 4.61 -6.67
C LEU A 74 13.62 5.71 -6.45
N ASP A 75 14.06 5.94 -5.21
CA ASP A 75 15.09 6.92 -4.87
C ASP A 75 16.45 6.59 -5.55
N ALA A 76 16.70 5.32 -5.86
CA ALA A 76 17.88 4.88 -6.59
C ALA A 76 17.76 5.07 -8.11
N LEU A 77 16.54 4.96 -8.67
CA LEU A 77 16.27 5.16 -10.10
C LEU A 77 16.19 6.64 -10.51
N ASP A 78 15.91 7.54 -9.57
CA ASP A 78 15.88 9.00 -9.79
C ASP A 78 17.27 9.66 -9.85
N LYS A 79 18.36 8.90 -9.61
CA LYS A 79 19.76 9.37 -9.63
C LYS A 79 20.47 9.06 -10.94
#